data_AF-A0A7X3X0L7-F1
#
_entry.id   AF-A0A7X3X0L7-F1
#
_cell.length_a   1.000
_cell.length_b   1.000
_cell.length_c   1.000
_cell.angle_alpha   90.00
_cell.angle_beta   90.00
_cell.angle_gamma   90.00
#
_symmetry.space_group_name_H-M   'P 1'
#
loop_
_entity.id
_entity.type
_entity.pdbx_description
1 polymer ?
#
loop_
_entity_poly.entity_id
_entity_poly.type
_entity_poly.pdbx_seq_one_letter_code
_entity_poly.pdbx_strand_id
1 'polypeptide(L)'
;MRPLLLPCAIAAALAAFLLHPAVQTTPSAFWSFLAAAVGILVWAGWLFASRRRSGEPLILEFVLRTPHWMQTLAQGALLVWWGTHVEMVRSWAPMILAQLLLAVALEGLFAWTRRGRYTAGLGPIPVIFSVNLFLWFTGPWFFFQFAMIVLVYAGKEFIRWQLGGQSRHIFNPSALALFVAAVALIVTGQTEITLGIEIAQSQFVPPQMFLVIFLAAVPAQLLFGVAMMTMPAVLTILAFGLIYHASTGIYFFYDAYIPISVFLGLHLLFTDPATSPRSDGGRVIFGLLYGSGVILSVFLLDAVGAPNFYDKLLPVPILNLLAPRLDRAAEWIAMKGPELLRTFQGGGGARRRVATVGLW
;
A
#
# COMPACT_ATOMS: atom_id res chain seq x y z
N MET A 1 -26.61 -15.81 10.50
CA MET A 1 -25.52 -16.35 11.33
C MET A 1 -24.45 -17.11 10.54
N ARG A 2 -24.79 -17.86 9.47
CA ARG A 2 -23.81 -18.48 8.53
C ARG A 2 -22.56 -17.63 8.16
N PRO A 3 -22.63 -16.29 7.98
CA PRO A 3 -21.44 -15.49 7.68
C PRO A 3 -20.28 -15.59 8.68
N LEU A 4 -20.56 -15.88 9.96
CA LEU A 4 -19.52 -16.02 10.99
C LEU A 4 -18.72 -17.33 10.89
N LEU A 5 -19.11 -18.26 10.01
CA LEU A 5 -18.29 -19.44 9.70
C LEU A 5 -16.96 -19.04 9.01
N LEU A 6 -16.94 -17.93 8.26
CA LEU A 6 -15.74 -17.43 7.59
C LEU A 6 -14.63 -17.04 8.59
N PRO A 7 -14.83 -16.13 9.57
CA PRO A 7 -13.81 -15.83 10.58
C PRO A 7 -13.44 -17.04 11.43
N CYS A 8 -14.38 -17.95 11.75
CA CYS A 8 -14.05 -19.18 12.48
C CYS A 8 -13.13 -20.13 11.67
N ALA A 9 -13.38 -20.32 10.38
CA ALA A 9 -12.52 -21.10 9.50
C ALA A 9 -11.14 -20.46 9.33
N ILE A 10 -11.08 -19.13 9.23
CA ILE A 10 -9.81 -18.38 9.20
C ILE A 10 -9.04 -18.54 10.52
N ALA A 11 -9.69 -18.47 11.68
CA ALA A 11 -9.05 -18.69 12.96
C ALA A 11 -8.48 -20.11 13.09
N ALA A 12 -9.20 -21.13 12.61
CA ALA A 12 -8.69 -22.49 12.54
C ALA A 12 -7.48 -22.62 11.59
N ALA A 13 -7.51 -21.96 10.43
CA ALA A 13 -6.37 -21.92 9.51
C ALA A 13 -5.14 -21.23 10.13
N LEU A 14 -5.33 -20.10 10.84
CA LEU A 14 -4.25 -19.43 11.58
C LEU A 14 -3.74 -20.28 12.75
N ALA A 15 -4.60 -21.04 13.44
CA ALA A 15 -4.17 -22.00 14.46
C ALA A 15 -3.35 -23.16 13.85
N ALA A 16 -3.64 -23.60 12.62
CA ALA A 16 -2.84 -24.61 11.93
C ALA A 16 -1.40 -24.14 11.63
N PHE A 17 -1.16 -22.83 11.49
CA PHE A 17 0.21 -22.28 11.39
C PHE A 17 1.04 -22.46 12.66
N LEU A 18 0.45 -22.78 13.82
CA LEU A 18 1.20 -23.19 15.01
C LEU A 18 1.92 -24.54 14.84
N LEU A 19 1.63 -25.27 13.75
CA LEU A 19 2.37 -26.46 13.31
C LEU A 19 3.48 -26.16 12.29
N HIS A 20 3.59 -24.91 11.81
CA HIS A 20 4.58 -24.53 10.82
C HIS A 20 5.95 -24.28 11.49
N PRO A 21 7.08 -24.85 10.99
CA PRO A 21 8.38 -24.77 11.65
C PRO A 21 8.81 -23.34 12.01
N ALA A 22 8.70 -22.39 11.08
CA ALA A 22 9.07 -20.99 11.31
C ALA A 22 8.28 -20.28 12.43
N VAL A 23 7.06 -20.77 12.74
CA VAL A 23 6.22 -20.26 13.83
C VAL A 23 6.55 -20.97 15.14
N GLN A 24 6.79 -22.29 15.10
CA GLN A 24 7.17 -23.08 16.27
C GLN A 24 8.53 -22.68 16.85
N THR A 25 9.52 -22.40 16.01
CA THR A 25 10.87 -22.01 16.45
C THR A 25 10.97 -20.55 16.92
N THR A 26 9.90 -19.76 16.78
CA THR A 26 9.89 -18.32 17.05
C THR A 26 8.81 -17.97 18.08
N PRO A 27 9.14 -17.86 19.38
CA PRO A 27 8.13 -17.73 20.45
C PRO A 27 7.14 -16.58 20.27
N SER A 28 7.60 -15.40 19.84
CA SER A 28 6.73 -14.26 19.61
C SER A 28 5.81 -14.44 18.39
N ALA A 29 6.27 -15.12 17.34
CA ALA A 29 5.40 -15.51 16.22
C ALA A 29 4.33 -16.50 16.71
N PHE A 30 4.70 -17.55 17.45
CA PHE A 30 3.75 -18.51 18.04
C PHE A 30 2.63 -17.80 18.83
N TRP A 31 2.99 -16.89 19.74
CA TRP A 31 2.01 -16.12 20.50
C TRP A 31 1.19 -15.15 19.63
N SER A 32 1.78 -14.58 18.57
CA SER A 32 1.05 -13.73 17.59
C SER A 32 -0.05 -14.50 16.86
N PHE A 33 0.27 -15.70 16.37
CA PHE A 33 -0.67 -16.58 15.68
C PHE A 33 -1.79 -17.06 16.60
N LEU A 34 -1.44 -17.48 17.82
CA LEU A 34 -2.42 -17.91 18.82
C LEU A 34 -3.34 -16.75 19.25
N ALA A 35 -2.77 -15.57 19.54
CA ALA A 35 -3.54 -14.39 19.91
C ALA A 35 -4.46 -13.91 18.78
N ALA A 36 -4.01 -13.97 17.52
CA ALA A 36 -4.84 -13.65 16.36
C ALA A 36 -6.01 -14.63 16.21
N ALA A 37 -5.76 -15.95 16.29
CA ALA A 37 -6.80 -16.97 16.19
C ALA A 37 -7.84 -16.84 17.33
N VAL A 38 -7.38 -16.73 18.58
CA VAL A 38 -8.26 -16.54 19.75
C VAL A 38 -9.03 -15.22 19.65
N GLY A 39 -8.38 -14.12 19.27
CA GLY A 39 -9.02 -12.81 19.12
C GLY A 39 -10.12 -12.80 18.07
N ILE A 40 -9.91 -13.46 16.92
CA ILE A 40 -10.93 -13.63 15.88
C ILE A 40 -12.13 -14.43 16.42
N LEU A 41 -11.89 -15.52 17.16
CA LEU A 41 -12.96 -16.35 17.74
C LEU A 41 -13.75 -15.61 18.82
N VAL A 42 -13.08 -14.88 19.71
CA VAL A 42 -13.72 -14.05 20.75
C VAL A 42 -14.59 -12.97 20.12
N TRP A 43 -14.08 -12.27 19.09
CA TRP A 43 -14.85 -11.24 18.39
C TRP A 43 -16.02 -11.84 17.60
N ALA A 44 -15.82 -12.95 16.89
CA ALA A 44 -16.91 -13.65 16.19
C ALA A 44 -18.00 -14.13 17.18
N GLY A 45 -17.61 -14.65 18.35
CA GLY A 45 -18.52 -15.05 19.42
C GLY A 45 -19.30 -13.87 20.03
N TRP A 46 -18.64 -12.73 20.25
CA TRP A 46 -19.31 -11.49 20.67
C TRP A 46 -20.29 -10.97 19.61
N LEU A 47 -19.91 -10.95 18.33
CA LEU A 47 -20.80 -10.58 17.23
C LEU A 47 -22.01 -11.53 17.13
N PHE A 48 -21.80 -12.83 17.30
CA PHE A 48 -22.87 -13.82 17.34
C PHE A 48 -23.85 -13.52 18.48
N ALA A 49 -23.36 -13.30 19.70
CA ALA A 49 -24.20 -13.00 20.86
C ALA A 49 -24.95 -11.67 20.72
N SER A 50 -24.28 -10.62 20.24
CA SER A 50 -24.86 -9.30 20.01
C SER A 50 -25.99 -9.35 18.96
N ARG A 51 -25.74 -9.97 17.81
CA ARG A 51 -26.72 -10.10 16.72
C ARG A 51 -27.88 -11.04 17.06
N ARG A 52 -27.64 -12.05 17.91
CA ARG A 52 -28.73 -12.90 18.45
C ARG A 52 -29.68 -12.12 19.36
N ARG A 53 -29.17 -11.14 20.12
CA ARG A 53 -29.97 -10.28 21.00
C ARG A 53 -30.76 -9.22 20.23
N SER A 54 -30.18 -8.62 19.19
CA SER A 54 -30.88 -7.61 18.38
C SER A 54 -31.81 -8.18 17.30
N GLY A 55 -31.65 -9.47 16.95
CA GLY A 55 -32.38 -10.10 15.84
C GLY A 55 -31.88 -9.67 14.45
N GLU A 56 -30.93 -8.75 14.36
CA GLU A 56 -30.45 -8.21 13.09
C GLU A 56 -29.56 -9.21 12.33
N PRO A 57 -29.83 -9.49 11.04
CA PRO A 57 -29.00 -10.39 10.25
C PRO A 57 -27.64 -9.75 9.92
N LEU A 58 -26.59 -10.58 9.94
CA LEU A 58 -25.33 -10.25 9.28
C LEU A 58 -25.43 -10.58 7.80
N ILE A 59 -25.04 -9.64 6.95
CA ILE A 59 -25.05 -9.75 5.49
C ILE A 59 -23.63 -9.99 4.99
N LEU A 60 -23.46 -10.95 4.09
CA LEU A 60 -22.23 -11.22 3.35
C LEU A 60 -22.53 -11.15 1.85
N GLU A 61 -21.84 -10.27 1.15
CA GLU A 61 -21.94 -10.06 -0.30
C GLU A 61 -20.58 -10.24 -0.94
N PHE A 62 -20.52 -10.72 -2.19
CA PHE A 62 -19.27 -10.83 -2.95
C PHE A 62 -19.27 -9.80 -4.09
N VAL A 63 -18.25 -8.94 -4.13
CA VAL A 63 -18.09 -7.94 -5.20
C VAL A 63 -16.63 -7.89 -5.67
N LEU A 64 -16.42 -8.29 -6.91
CA LEU A 64 -15.15 -8.13 -7.61
C LEU A 64 -15.04 -6.70 -8.16
N ARG A 65 -14.13 -5.89 -7.61
CA ARG A 65 -13.90 -4.51 -8.07
C ARG A 65 -12.67 -4.44 -8.97
N THR A 66 -12.76 -3.67 -10.05
CA THR A 66 -11.68 -3.54 -11.05
C THR A 66 -10.32 -3.12 -10.46
N PRO A 67 -10.24 -2.13 -9.54
CA PRO A 67 -8.95 -1.78 -8.93
C PRO A 67 -8.32 -2.93 -8.14
N HIS A 68 -9.14 -3.70 -7.39
CA HIS A 68 -8.63 -4.73 -6.49
C HIS A 68 -8.01 -5.90 -7.26
N TRP A 69 -8.68 -6.43 -8.29
CA TRP A 69 -8.14 -7.55 -9.07
C TRP A 69 -6.93 -7.12 -9.89
N MET A 70 -6.94 -5.91 -10.44
CA MET A 70 -5.82 -5.41 -11.22
C MET A 70 -4.56 -5.22 -10.35
N GLN A 71 -4.70 -4.59 -9.16
CA GLN A 71 -3.59 -4.46 -8.21
C GLN A 71 -3.12 -5.83 -7.68
N THR A 72 -4.05 -6.79 -7.49
CA THR A 72 -3.71 -8.17 -7.09
C THR A 72 -2.78 -8.83 -8.12
N LEU A 73 -3.10 -8.71 -9.42
CA LEU A 73 -2.25 -9.25 -10.48
C LEU A 73 -0.91 -8.52 -10.56
N ALA A 74 -0.91 -7.19 -10.52
CA ALA A 74 0.30 -6.39 -10.64
C ALA A 74 1.32 -6.68 -9.52
N GLN A 75 0.87 -6.62 -8.26
CA GLN A 75 1.74 -6.86 -7.11
C GLN A 75 2.02 -8.36 -6.90
N GLY A 76 1.08 -9.23 -7.24
CA GLY A 76 1.27 -10.69 -7.22
C GLY A 76 2.33 -11.14 -8.22
N ALA A 77 2.31 -10.59 -9.45
CA ALA A 77 3.33 -10.85 -10.46
C ALA A 77 4.73 -10.44 -9.96
N LEU A 78 4.86 -9.30 -9.28
CA LEU A 78 6.13 -8.88 -8.68
C LEU A 78 6.58 -9.76 -7.51
N LEU A 79 5.68 -10.15 -6.60
CA LEU A 79 6.04 -11.06 -5.51
C LEU A 79 6.48 -12.43 -6.03
N VAL A 80 5.83 -12.94 -7.09
CA VAL A 80 6.25 -14.18 -7.76
C VAL A 80 7.59 -14.00 -8.48
N TRP A 81 7.78 -12.93 -9.26
CA TRP A 81 9.04 -12.67 -9.98
C TRP A 81 10.23 -12.44 -9.06
N TRP A 82 10.03 -11.71 -7.97
CA TRP A 82 11.05 -11.53 -6.94
C TRP A 82 11.31 -12.84 -6.20
N GLY A 83 10.26 -13.61 -5.90
CA GLY A 83 10.35 -14.94 -5.30
C GLY A 83 11.07 -15.99 -6.15
N THR A 84 10.95 -16.00 -7.47
CA THR A 84 11.71 -16.96 -8.29
C THR A 84 13.23 -16.78 -8.19
N HIS A 85 13.69 -15.57 -7.85
CA HIS A 85 15.11 -15.20 -7.77
C HIS A 85 15.65 -15.08 -6.33
N VAL A 86 14.79 -14.80 -5.33
CA VAL A 86 15.21 -14.50 -3.96
C VAL A 86 14.58 -15.48 -2.96
N GLU A 87 15.40 -16.35 -2.37
CA GLU A 87 14.95 -17.38 -1.43
C GLU A 87 14.23 -16.79 -0.21
N MET A 88 14.71 -15.65 0.32
CA MET A 88 14.08 -14.93 1.43
C MET A 88 12.58 -14.69 1.20
N VAL A 89 12.18 -14.37 -0.04
CA VAL A 89 10.79 -14.12 -0.44
C VAL A 89 10.00 -15.42 -0.53
N ARG A 90 10.61 -16.51 -1.04
CA ARG A 90 9.97 -17.85 -1.10
C ARG A 90 9.69 -18.38 0.29
N SER A 91 10.68 -18.34 1.18
CA SER A 91 10.54 -18.76 2.57
C SER A 91 9.53 -17.91 3.36
N TRP A 92 9.29 -16.66 2.94
CA TRP A 92 8.31 -15.77 3.56
C TRP A 92 6.87 -15.96 3.04
N ALA A 93 6.66 -16.66 1.91
CA ALA A 93 5.33 -16.85 1.32
C ALA A 93 4.26 -17.41 2.29
N PRO A 94 4.55 -18.36 3.21
CA PRO A 94 3.59 -18.78 4.24
C PRO A 94 3.19 -17.64 5.18
N MET A 95 4.10 -16.73 5.52
CA MET A 95 3.80 -15.56 6.35
C MET A 95 2.91 -14.55 5.60
N ILE A 96 3.09 -14.40 4.28
CA ILE A 96 2.17 -13.59 3.46
C ILE A 96 0.76 -14.21 3.46
N LEU A 97 0.64 -15.54 3.36
CA LEU A 97 -0.65 -16.24 3.45
C LEU A 97 -1.34 -16.04 4.81
N ALA A 98 -0.59 -16.13 5.92
CA ALA A 98 -1.10 -15.85 7.26
C ALA A 98 -1.62 -14.40 7.39
N GLN A 99 -0.88 -13.44 6.83
CA GLN A 99 -1.29 -12.04 6.78
C GLN A 99 -2.58 -11.84 5.95
N LEU A 100 -2.73 -12.52 4.81
CA LEU A 100 -3.95 -12.51 4.00
C LEU A 100 -5.16 -13.08 4.74
N LEU A 101 -4.99 -14.19 5.46
CA LEU A 101 -6.02 -14.80 6.29
C LEU A 101 -6.51 -13.81 7.36
N LEU A 102 -5.59 -13.25 8.16
CA LEU A 102 -5.89 -12.24 9.17
C LEU A 102 -6.60 -11.01 8.58
N ALA A 103 -6.16 -10.55 7.40
CA ALA A 103 -6.72 -9.40 6.71
C ALA A 103 -8.19 -9.59 6.31
N VAL A 104 -8.55 -10.76 5.75
CA VAL A 104 -9.94 -11.09 5.39
C VAL A 104 -10.83 -11.17 6.64
N ALA A 105 -10.34 -11.78 7.73
CA ALA A 105 -11.09 -11.85 8.98
C ALA A 105 -11.33 -10.45 9.58
N LEU A 106 -10.29 -9.61 9.66
CA LEU A 106 -10.41 -8.26 10.20
C LEU A 106 -11.33 -7.38 9.36
N GLU A 107 -11.22 -7.39 8.02
CA GLU A 107 -12.11 -6.62 7.16
C GLU A 107 -13.59 -6.98 7.40
N GLY A 108 -13.89 -8.29 7.49
CA GLY A 108 -15.22 -8.78 7.79
C GLY A 108 -15.70 -8.40 9.19
N LEU A 109 -14.89 -8.64 10.23
CA LEU A 109 -15.23 -8.35 11.63
C LEU A 109 -15.48 -6.84 11.86
N PHE A 110 -14.62 -5.96 11.35
CA PHE A 110 -14.84 -4.51 11.41
C PHE A 110 -16.12 -4.09 10.67
N ALA A 111 -16.32 -4.58 9.44
CA ALA A 111 -17.49 -4.22 8.63
C ALA A 111 -18.82 -4.72 9.24
N TRP A 112 -18.88 -5.95 9.74
CA TRP A 112 -20.06 -6.49 10.44
C TRP A 112 -20.33 -5.78 11.78
N THR A 113 -19.27 -5.44 12.52
CA THR A 113 -19.40 -4.68 13.78
C THR A 113 -20.02 -3.31 13.53
N ARG A 114 -19.50 -2.56 12.55
CA ARG A 114 -19.96 -1.18 12.31
C ARG A 114 -21.25 -1.08 11.48
N ARG A 115 -21.44 -1.96 10.49
CA ARG A 115 -22.44 -1.79 9.42
C ARG A 115 -23.37 -2.99 9.22
N GLY A 116 -23.18 -4.09 9.94
CA GLY A 116 -23.95 -5.33 9.77
C GLY A 116 -23.75 -6.05 8.43
N ARG A 117 -23.01 -5.45 7.49
CA ARG A 117 -22.78 -5.94 6.12
C ARG A 117 -21.28 -5.93 5.81
N TYR A 118 -20.77 -7.09 5.37
CA TYR A 118 -19.45 -7.22 4.78
C TYR A 118 -19.58 -7.50 3.29
N THR A 119 -18.89 -6.70 2.47
CA THR A 119 -18.76 -6.93 1.03
C THR A 119 -17.37 -7.52 0.76
N ALA A 120 -17.28 -8.84 0.77
CA ALA A 120 -16.07 -9.59 0.48
C ALA A 120 -15.65 -9.46 -1.00
N GLY A 121 -14.36 -9.61 -1.25
CA GLY A 121 -13.76 -9.55 -2.57
C GLY A 121 -12.25 -9.49 -2.45
N LEU A 122 -11.54 -9.24 -3.55
CA LEU A 122 -10.06 -9.21 -3.56
C LEU A 122 -9.45 -7.96 -2.88
N GLY A 123 -10.23 -7.18 -2.12
CA GLY A 123 -9.77 -5.95 -1.47
C GLY A 123 -8.59 -6.14 -0.50
N PRO A 124 -8.51 -7.25 0.26
CA PRO A 124 -7.39 -7.51 1.13
C PRO A 124 -6.08 -7.86 0.43
N ILE A 125 -6.14 -8.51 -0.73
CA ILE A 125 -4.95 -9.10 -1.37
C ILE A 125 -3.91 -8.04 -1.77
N PRO A 126 -4.23 -6.97 -2.52
CA PRO A 126 -3.23 -5.97 -2.89
C PRO A 126 -2.78 -5.12 -1.70
N VAL A 127 -3.60 -5.02 -0.64
CA VAL A 127 -3.18 -4.30 0.57
C VAL A 127 -2.08 -5.07 1.29
N ILE A 128 -2.21 -6.39 1.42
CA ILE A 128 -1.19 -7.24 2.04
C ILE A 128 0.02 -7.44 1.12
N PHE A 129 -0.17 -7.61 -0.19
CA PHE A 129 0.94 -7.65 -1.13
C PHE A 129 1.73 -6.34 -1.12
N SER A 130 1.05 -5.18 -1.07
CA SER A 130 1.69 -3.88 -0.92
C SER A 130 2.51 -3.78 0.37
N VAL A 131 1.98 -4.13 1.55
CA VAL A 131 2.78 -4.14 2.80
C VAL A 131 4.03 -5.02 2.64
N ASN A 132 3.87 -6.23 2.07
CA ASN A 132 4.98 -7.17 1.91
C ASN A 132 5.94 -6.84 0.75
N LEU A 133 5.71 -5.77 -0.02
CA LEU A 133 6.66 -5.26 -1.00
C LEU A 133 7.60 -4.18 -0.42
N PHE A 134 7.37 -3.71 0.82
CA PHE A 134 8.12 -2.60 1.43
C PHE A 134 8.65 -2.86 2.84
N LEU A 135 7.98 -3.65 3.68
CA LEU A 135 8.40 -3.83 5.07
C LEU A 135 7.93 -5.17 5.65
N TRP A 136 8.87 -5.95 6.20
CA TRP A 136 8.61 -7.11 7.06
C TRP A 136 9.28 -6.92 8.41
N PHE A 137 8.60 -7.28 9.50
CA PHE A 137 9.25 -7.45 10.80
C PHE A 137 9.96 -8.81 10.87
N THR A 138 11.14 -8.83 11.50
CA THR A 138 11.89 -10.06 11.77
C THR A 138 11.09 -11.00 12.68
N GLY A 139 11.46 -12.29 12.71
CA GLY A 139 10.78 -13.33 13.51
C GLY A 139 10.49 -12.91 14.97
N PRO A 140 11.50 -12.45 15.75
CA PRO A 140 11.29 -11.99 17.13
C PRO A 140 10.25 -10.86 17.28
N TRP A 141 10.03 -10.07 16.23
CA TRP A 141 9.16 -8.89 16.22
C TRP A 141 7.90 -9.07 15.37
N PHE A 142 7.59 -10.30 14.94
CA PHE A 142 6.49 -10.61 14.01
C PHE A 142 5.11 -10.13 14.46
N PHE A 143 4.87 -9.94 15.76
CA PHE A 143 3.63 -9.37 16.28
C PHE A 143 3.33 -7.98 15.69
N PHE A 144 4.36 -7.18 15.37
CA PHE A 144 4.17 -5.91 14.67
C PHE A 144 3.68 -6.07 13.23
N GLN A 145 4.00 -7.17 12.55
CA GLN A 145 3.45 -7.49 11.22
C GLN A 145 1.92 -7.65 11.30
N PHE A 146 1.42 -8.33 12.33
CA PHE A 146 -0.02 -8.46 12.58
C PHE A 146 -0.64 -7.14 13.08
N ALA A 147 0.06 -6.38 13.92
CA ALA A 147 -0.40 -5.06 14.36
C ALA A 147 -0.55 -4.07 13.20
N MET A 148 0.35 -4.09 12.20
CA MET A 148 0.19 -3.33 10.96
C MET A 148 -1.11 -3.67 10.23
N ILE A 149 -1.50 -4.95 10.19
CA ILE A 149 -2.74 -5.38 9.52
C ILE A 149 -3.98 -4.93 10.30
N VAL A 150 -3.93 -4.97 11.64
CA VAL A 150 -4.98 -4.36 12.47
C VAL A 150 -5.08 -2.86 12.16
N LEU A 151 -3.97 -2.14 12.08
CA LEU A 151 -3.92 -0.72 11.73
C LEU A 151 -4.45 -0.42 10.31
N VAL A 152 -4.12 -1.26 9.31
CA VAL A 152 -4.67 -1.20 7.95
C VAL A 152 -6.20 -1.18 7.98
N TYR A 153 -6.83 -2.16 8.64
CA TYR A 153 -8.30 -2.30 8.60
C TYR A 153 -9.03 -1.37 9.55
N ALA A 154 -8.45 -1.08 10.72
CA ALA A 154 -8.96 -0.04 11.61
C ALA A 154 -8.91 1.34 10.92
N GLY A 155 -7.79 1.68 10.27
CA GLY A 155 -7.64 2.93 9.51
C GLY A 155 -8.63 3.02 8.35
N LYS A 156 -8.72 1.96 7.53
CA LYS A 156 -9.66 1.86 6.39
C LYS A 156 -11.13 1.98 6.82
N GLU A 157 -11.49 1.39 7.96
CA GLU A 157 -12.87 1.45 8.46
C GLU A 157 -13.18 2.76 9.16
N PHE A 158 -12.35 3.24 10.09
CA PHE A 158 -12.69 4.40 10.93
C PHE A 158 -12.24 5.75 10.35
N ILE A 159 -11.10 5.82 9.67
CA ILE A 159 -10.54 7.08 9.19
C ILE A 159 -11.08 7.41 7.79
N ARG A 160 -12.24 8.07 7.80
CA ARG A 160 -13.05 8.36 6.60
C ARG A 160 -13.56 9.80 6.60
N TRP A 161 -13.64 10.38 5.41
CA TRP A 161 -14.34 11.64 5.15
C TRP A 161 -15.70 11.40 4.47
N GLN A 162 -16.51 12.45 4.39
CA GLN A 162 -17.68 12.53 3.52
C GLN A 162 -17.33 13.45 2.34
N LEU A 163 -17.29 12.92 1.11
CA LEU A 163 -17.18 13.72 -0.11
C LEU A 163 -18.32 13.38 -1.06
N GLY A 164 -19.06 14.41 -1.50
CA GLY A 164 -20.17 14.24 -2.45
C GLY A 164 -21.24 13.26 -1.96
N GLY A 165 -21.59 13.34 -0.67
CA GLY A 165 -22.56 12.44 -0.04
C GLY A 165 -22.09 11.00 0.20
N GLN A 166 -20.82 10.67 -0.09
CA GLN A 166 -20.30 9.31 0.09
C GLN A 166 -19.15 9.24 1.12
N SER A 167 -19.26 8.25 2.01
CA SER A 167 -18.21 7.94 2.98
C SER A 167 -17.09 7.14 2.32
N ARG A 168 -15.86 7.69 2.34
CA ARG A 168 -14.68 7.08 1.73
C ARG A 168 -13.51 7.13 2.71
N HIS A 169 -12.63 6.13 2.68
CA HIS A 169 -11.37 6.21 3.43
C HIS A 169 -10.50 7.35 2.84
N ILE A 170 -9.68 7.96 3.69
CA ILE A 170 -8.82 9.08 3.30
C ILE A 170 -7.51 8.56 2.70
N PHE A 171 -6.87 7.63 3.43
CA PHE A 171 -5.54 7.12 3.12
C PHE A 171 -5.58 5.82 2.33
N ASN A 172 -4.56 5.58 1.49
CA ASN A 172 -4.29 4.23 1.01
C ASN A 172 -4.03 3.33 2.25
N PRO A 173 -4.79 2.24 2.46
CA PRO A 173 -4.68 1.41 3.66
C PRO A 173 -3.27 0.88 3.93
N SER A 174 -2.53 0.41 2.91
CA SER A 174 -1.16 -0.10 3.12
C SER A 174 -0.17 1.01 3.41
N ALA A 175 -0.27 2.12 2.67
CA ALA A 175 0.60 3.29 2.83
C ALA A 175 0.45 3.93 4.23
N LEU A 176 -0.75 3.97 4.80
CA LEU A 176 -0.96 4.46 6.16
C LEU A 176 -0.22 3.59 7.20
N ALA A 177 -0.35 2.27 7.10
CA ALA A 177 0.31 1.37 8.04
C ALA A 177 1.84 1.38 7.88
N LEU A 178 2.32 1.41 6.63
CA LEU A 178 3.74 1.55 6.29
C LEU A 178 4.33 2.87 6.80
N PHE A 179 3.61 3.98 6.68
CA PHE A 179 4.01 5.27 7.22
C PHE A 179 4.10 5.28 8.75
N VAL A 180 3.09 4.76 9.44
CA VAL A 180 3.09 4.71 10.91
C VAL A 180 4.22 3.80 11.41
N ALA A 181 4.45 2.65 10.76
CA ALA A 181 5.58 1.79 11.06
C ALA A 181 6.92 2.49 10.80
N ALA A 182 7.08 3.17 9.65
CA ALA A 182 8.28 3.92 9.31
C ALA A 182 8.59 5.01 10.34
N VAL A 183 7.62 5.88 10.65
CA VAL A 183 7.79 6.95 11.64
C VAL A 183 8.12 6.38 13.03
N ALA A 184 7.46 5.30 13.45
CA ALA A 184 7.79 4.65 14.72
C ALA A 184 9.24 4.13 14.76
N LEU A 185 9.67 3.41 13.72
CA LEU A 185 11.03 2.84 13.61
C LEU A 185 12.13 3.91 13.53
N ILE A 186 11.87 5.02 12.82
CA ILE A 186 12.77 6.17 12.74
C ILE A 186 12.89 6.85 14.12
N VAL A 187 11.76 7.10 14.79
CA VAL A 187 11.75 7.80 16.10
C VAL A 187 12.36 6.96 17.22
N THR A 188 12.21 5.63 17.19
CA THR A 188 12.82 4.74 18.18
C THR A 188 14.26 4.35 17.85
N GLY A 189 14.73 4.57 16.62
CA GLY A 189 16.03 4.08 16.16
C GLY A 189 16.12 2.55 16.16
N GLN A 190 15.06 1.87 15.70
CA GLN A 190 14.91 0.41 15.76
C GLN A 190 14.72 -0.24 14.38
N THR A 191 15.34 0.29 13.33
CA THR A 191 15.16 -0.23 11.95
C THR A 191 15.58 -1.70 11.82
N GLU A 192 16.58 -2.12 12.57
CA GLU A 192 17.16 -3.47 12.62
C GLU A 192 16.21 -4.58 13.08
N ILE A 193 15.05 -4.22 13.65
CA ILE A 193 14.00 -5.20 13.97
C ILE A 193 13.19 -5.62 12.72
N THR A 194 13.48 -5.01 11.57
CA THR A 194 12.81 -5.23 10.28
C THR A 194 13.79 -5.69 9.21
N LEU A 195 13.27 -6.31 8.15
CA LEU A 195 14.02 -6.69 6.95
C LEU A 195 13.92 -5.62 5.84
N GLY A 196 13.64 -4.37 6.19
CA GLY A 196 13.30 -3.32 5.23
C GLY A 196 14.43 -2.94 4.27
N ILE A 197 15.68 -3.02 4.74
CA ILE A 197 16.89 -2.75 3.95
C ILE A 197 17.15 -3.92 3.00
N GLU A 198 17.05 -5.15 3.51
CA GLU A 198 17.20 -6.41 2.78
C GLU A 198 16.14 -6.57 1.69
N ILE A 199 14.90 -6.12 1.95
CA ILE A 199 13.84 -6.02 0.95
C ILE A 199 14.25 -5.04 -0.16
N ALA A 200 14.68 -3.83 0.20
CA ALA A 200 15.07 -2.81 -0.78
C ALA A 200 16.29 -3.20 -1.63
N GLN A 201 17.27 -3.89 -1.03
CA GLN A 201 18.48 -4.37 -1.70
C GLN A 201 18.22 -5.63 -2.55
N SER A 202 17.46 -6.61 -2.03
CA SER A 202 17.19 -7.84 -2.78
C SER A 202 16.27 -7.64 -4.00
N GLN A 203 15.59 -6.50 -4.10
CA GLN A 203 14.88 -6.08 -5.32
C GLN A 203 15.81 -5.79 -6.51
N PHE A 204 17.13 -5.68 -6.30
CA PHE A 204 18.13 -5.60 -7.38
C PHE A 204 18.57 -6.98 -7.92
N VAL A 205 18.20 -8.09 -7.26
CA VAL A 205 18.59 -9.45 -7.69
C VAL A 205 17.84 -9.94 -8.94
N PRO A 206 16.50 -9.76 -9.07
CA PRO A 206 15.79 -10.19 -10.27
C PRO A 206 16.22 -9.37 -11.50
N PRO A 207 16.53 -9.99 -12.65
CA PRO A 207 16.87 -9.27 -13.85
C PRO A 207 15.70 -8.39 -14.32
N GLN A 208 16.03 -7.22 -14.87
CA GLN A 208 15.07 -6.29 -15.48
C GLN A 208 13.93 -5.82 -14.55
N MET A 209 14.11 -5.82 -13.22
CA MET A 209 13.04 -5.50 -12.25
C MET A 209 12.31 -4.18 -12.52
N PHE A 210 12.99 -3.12 -12.99
CA PHE A 210 12.35 -1.87 -13.47
C PHE A 210 11.30 -2.12 -14.56
N LEU A 211 11.63 -2.91 -15.59
CA LEU A 211 10.73 -3.24 -16.69
C LEU A 211 9.54 -4.06 -16.18
N VAL A 212 9.76 -5.01 -15.27
CA VAL A 212 8.67 -5.82 -14.70
C VAL A 212 7.72 -4.96 -13.86
N ILE A 213 8.23 -4.03 -13.04
CA ILE A 213 7.42 -3.06 -12.29
C ILE A 213 6.59 -2.17 -13.23
N PHE A 214 7.22 -1.66 -14.29
CA PHE A 214 6.55 -0.85 -15.30
C PHE A 214 5.42 -1.62 -16.00
N LEU A 215 5.71 -2.80 -16.56
CA LEU A 215 4.74 -3.64 -17.27
C LEU A 215 3.59 -4.10 -16.36
N ALA A 216 3.87 -4.43 -15.10
CA ALA A 216 2.84 -4.77 -14.12
C ALA A 216 1.88 -3.60 -13.84
N ALA A 217 2.35 -2.35 -13.95
CA ALA A 217 1.57 -1.15 -13.70
C ALA A 217 0.82 -0.62 -14.94
N VAL A 218 1.29 -0.88 -16.16
CA VAL A 218 0.66 -0.42 -17.43
C VAL A 218 -0.86 -0.66 -17.47
N PRO A 219 -1.41 -1.84 -17.11
CA PRO A 219 -2.85 -2.06 -17.11
C PRO A 219 -3.62 -1.11 -16.16
N ALA A 220 -3.07 -0.82 -14.98
CA ALA A 220 -3.67 0.14 -14.04
C ALA A 220 -3.53 1.59 -14.55
N GLN A 221 -2.40 1.92 -15.18
CA GLN A 221 -2.18 3.23 -15.81
C GLN A 221 -3.20 3.50 -16.93
N LEU A 222 -3.47 2.53 -17.80
CA LEU A 222 -4.48 2.62 -18.85
C LEU A 222 -5.91 2.71 -18.29
N LEU A 223 -6.27 1.84 -17.33
CA LEU A 223 -7.64 1.78 -16.79
C LEU A 223 -8.00 2.94 -15.87
N PHE A 224 -7.04 3.50 -15.13
CA PHE A 224 -7.31 4.50 -14.10
C PHE A 224 -6.67 5.88 -14.39
N GLY A 225 -5.80 5.98 -15.41
CA GLY A 225 -5.12 7.22 -15.78
C GLY A 225 -3.99 7.62 -14.82
N VAL A 226 -3.45 6.67 -14.06
CA VAL A 226 -2.50 6.95 -12.97
C VAL A 226 -1.09 7.32 -13.45
N ALA A 227 -0.78 7.10 -14.74
CA ALA A 227 0.45 7.63 -15.35
C ALA A 227 0.54 9.18 -15.26
N MET A 228 -0.60 9.89 -15.23
CA MET A 228 -0.62 11.35 -15.03
C MET A 228 -0.10 11.83 -13.66
N MET A 229 0.17 10.92 -12.71
CA MET A 229 0.92 11.23 -11.50
C MET A 229 2.26 10.49 -11.42
N THR A 230 2.37 9.25 -11.92
CA THR A 230 3.64 8.51 -11.93
C THR A 230 4.70 9.18 -12.82
N MET A 231 4.34 9.60 -14.04
CA MET A 231 5.29 10.22 -14.97
C MET A 231 5.85 11.56 -14.44
N PRO A 232 5.04 12.53 -13.96
CA PRO A 232 5.58 13.75 -13.33
C PRO A 232 6.45 13.49 -12.10
N ALA A 233 6.12 12.48 -11.30
CA ALA A 233 6.94 12.10 -10.14
C ALA A 233 8.31 11.56 -10.57
N VAL A 234 8.35 10.66 -11.56
CA VAL A 234 9.61 10.15 -12.13
C VAL A 234 10.43 11.28 -12.76
N LEU A 235 9.81 12.14 -13.57
CA LEU A 235 10.50 13.27 -14.21
C LEU A 235 11.07 14.25 -13.18
N THR A 236 10.39 14.48 -12.06
CA THR A 236 10.89 15.33 -10.97
C THR A 236 12.16 14.75 -10.36
N ILE A 237 12.13 13.45 -10.01
CA ILE A 237 13.27 12.76 -9.40
C ILE A 237 14.43 12.65 -10.40
N LEU A 238 14.16 12.31 -11.66
CA LEU A 238 15.18 12.20 -12.70
C LEU A 238 15.82 13.55 -13.03
N ALA A 239 15.04 14.63 -13.17
CA ALA A 239 15.57 15.96 -13.44
C ALA A 239 16.45 16.45 -12.27
N PHE A 240 16.00 16.25 -11.02
CA PHE A 240 16.81 16.56 -9.85
C PHE A 240 18.09 15.72 -9.81
N GLY A 241 18.00 14.40 -10.02
CA GLY A 241 19.15 13.49 -10.02
C GLY A 241 20.18 13.81 -11.12
N LEU A 242 19.73 14.22 -12.31
CA LEU A 242 20.60 14.68 -13.41
C LEU A 242 21.32 15.98 -13.05
N ILE A 243 20.60 16.97 -12.48
CA ILE A 243 21.18 18.24 -12.02
C ILE A 243 22.20 17.99 -10.90
N TYR A 244 21.85 17.14 -9.93
CA TYR A 244 22.71 16.79 -8.80
C TYR A 244 23.97 16.04 -9.25
N HIS A 245 23.84 15.07 -10.15
CA HIS A 245 24.99 14.36 -10.71
C HIS A 245 25.89 15.29 -11.54
N ALA A 246 25.29 16.20 -12.33
CA ALA A 246 26.05 17.18 -13.12
C ALA A 246 26.80 18.21 -12.24
N SER A 247 26.32 18.51 -11.02
CA SER A 247 26.97 19.46 -10.11
C SER A 247 27.93 18.82 -9.10
N THR A 248 27.74 17.55 -8.74
CA THR A 248 28.52 16.87 -7.69
C THR A 248 29.41 15.72 -8.19
N GLY A 249 29.14 15.17 -9.37
CA GLY A 249 29.80 13.97 -9.90
C GLY A 249 29.35 12.65 -9.26
N ILE A 250 28.34 12.66 -8.40
CA ILE A 250 27.80 11.46 -7.74
C ILE A 250 26.27 11.38 -7.86
N TYR A 251 25.71 10.17 -7.75
CA TYR A 251 24.25 10.00 -7.74
C TYR A 251 23.65 10.42 -6.39
N PHE A 252 22.51 11.10 -6.43
CA PHE A 252 21.79 11.51 -5.22
C PHE A 252 21.36 10.31 -4.35
N PHE A 253 20.90 9.22 -4.97
CA PHE A 253 20.55 7.98 -4.27
C PHE A 253 21.70 6.95 -4.29
N TYR A 254 22.96 7.41 -4.33
CA TYR A 254 24.20 6.62 -4.34
C TYR A 254 24.41 5.70 -5.57
N ASP A 255 23.45 4.83 -5.87
CA ASP A 255 23.62 3.71 -6.82
C ASP A 255 22.90 3.95 -8.17
N ALA A 256 21.93 4.88 -8.21
CA ALA A 256 21.10 5.14 -9.38
C ALA A 256 20.45 6.54 -9.34
N TYR A 257 19.90 6.98 -10.47
CA TYR A 257 19.01 8.15 -10.53
C TYR A 257 17.68 7.93 -9.77
N ILE A 258 17.16 6.70 -9.79
CA ILE A 258 15.95 6.29 -9.07
C ILE A 258 16.15 4.85 -8.58
N PRO A 259 16.20 4.57 -7.27
CA PRO A 259 16.29 3.21 -6.74
C PRO A 259 15.06 2.36 -7.10
N ILE A 260 15.25 1.04 -7.23
CA ILE A 260 14.15 0.11 -7.57
C ILE A 260 13.00 0.20 -6.56
N SER A 261 13.29 0.31 -5.26
CA SER A 261 12.27 0.43 -4.22
C SER A 261 11.48 1.75 -4.28
N VAL A 262 12.09 2.84 -4.79
CA VAL A 262 11.41 4.11 -5.07
C VAL A 262 10.54 3.97 -6.31
N PHE A 263 11.07 3.37 -7.38
CA PHE A 263 10.34 3.08 -8.61
C PHE A 263 9.12 2.18 -8.38
N LEU A 264 9.25 1.19 -7.49
CA LEU A 264 8.15 0.34 -7.02
C LEU A 264 7.06 1.15 -6.30
N GLY A 265 7.46 2.04 -5.39
CA GLY A 265 6.56 2.98 -4.71
C GLY A 265 5.80 3.88 -5.71
N LEU A 266 6.52 4.38 -6.71
CA LEU A 266 6.02 5.25 -7.78
C LEU A 266 4.93 4.58 -8.66
N HIS A 267 4.94 3.25 -8.75
CA HIS A 267 4.04 2.49 -9.62
C HIS A 267 2.88 1.82 -8.90
N LEU A 268 3.10 1.30 -7.68
CA LEU A 268 2.16 0.38 -7.02
C LEU A 268 1.83 0.71 -5.55
N LEU A 269 2.40 1.78 -4.96
CA LEU A 269 2.06 2.24 -3.61
C LEU A 269 1.20 3.50 -3.63
N PHE A 270 1.70 4.60 -4.20
CA PHE A 270 0.97 5.87 -4.15
C PHE A 270 -0.18 5.96 -5.16
N THR A 271 -0.25 5.02 -6.11
CA THR A 271 -1.10 5.08 -7.30
C THR A 271 -2.55 4.63 -7.10
N ASP A 272 -3.03 4.55 -5.86
CA ASP A 272 -4.41 4.13 -5.56
C ASP A 272 -5.45 5.17 -6.01
N PRO A 273 -6.31 4.86 -7.02
CA PRO A 273 -7.28 5.81 -7.55
C PRO A 273 -8.42 6.15 -6.58
N ALA A 274 -8.56 5.43 -5.45
CA ALA A 274 -9.53 5.78 -4.41
C ALA A 274 -9.07 6.96 -3.54
N THR A 275 -7.76 7.20 -3.44
CA THR A 275 -7.12 8.11 -2.48
C THR A 275 -6.18 9.15 -3.12
N SER A 276 -6.02 9.10 -4.45
CA SER A 276 -5.40 10.14 -5.27
C SER A 276 -6.42 11.20 -5.77
N PRO A 277 -5.96 12.35 -6.30
CA PRO A 277 -6.78 13.32 -7.01
C PRO A 277 -7.49 12.73 -8.23
N ARG A 278 -8.59 13.38 -8.64
CA ARG A 278 -9.46 12.92 -9.74
C ARG A 278 -9.22 13.61 -11.07
N SER A 279 -8.82 14.89 -11.05
CA SER A 279 -8.44 15.64 -12.24
C SER A 279 -7.05 15.23 -12.73
N ASP A 280 -6.79 15.32 -14.04
CA ASP A 280 -5.44 15.07 -14.56
C ASP A 280 -4.45 16.11 -14.01
N GLY A 281 -4.85 17.38 -13.90
CA GLY A 281 -4.04 18.45 -13.32
C GLY A 281 -3.71 18.22 -11.84
N GLY A 282 -4.68 17.79 -11.03
CA GLY A 282 -4.47 17.43 -9.62
C GLY A 282 -3.51 16.25 -9.48
N ARG A 283 -3.58 15.28 -10.39
CA ARG A 283 -2.63 14.15 -10.49
C ARG A 283 -1.22 14.61 -10.87
N VAL A 284 -1.07 15.55 -11.80
CA VAL A 284 0.24 16.13 -12.13
C VAL A 284 0.85 16.79 -10.90
N ILE A 285 0.09 17.65 -10.21
CA ILE A 285 0.56 18.31 -8.98
C ILE A 285 0.92 17.29 -7.90
N PHE A 286 0.11 16.24 -7.71
CA PHE A 286 0.41 15.15 -6.77
C PHE A 286 1.73 14.46 -7.13
N GLY A 287 1.95 14.15 -8.42
CA GLY A 287 3.18 13.52 -8.89
C GLY A 287 4.41 14.38 -8.61
N LEU A 288 4.36 15.67 -8.97
CA LEU A 288 5.43 16.63 -8.68
C LEU A 288 5.73 16.72 -7.17
N LEU A 289 4.69 16.84 -6.34
CA LEU A 289 4.84 16.91 -4.88
C LEU A 289 5.34 15.59 -4.28
N TYR A 290 4.99 14.43 -4.84
CA TYR A 290 5.52 13.15 -4.42
C TYR A 290 7.00 13.03 -4.77
N GLY A 291 7.40 13.38 -6.00
CA GLY A 291 8.80 13.36 -6.42
C GLY A 291 9.69 14.25 -5.54
N SER A 292 9.27 15.50 -5.33
CA SER A 292 9.92 16.44 -4.40
C SER A 292 9.88 15.94 -2.95
N GLY A 293 8.80 15.27 -2.54
CA GLY A 293 8.65 14.70 -1.21
C GLY A 293 9.61 13.55 -0.93
N VAL A 294 9.90 12.70 -1.92
CA VAL A 294 10.93 11.64 -1.83
C VAL A 294 12.32 12.27 -1.69
N ILE A 295 12.66 13.25 -2.55
CA ILE A 295 13.94 13.98 -2.48
C ILE A 295 14.13 14.63 -1.10
N LEU A 296 13.12 15.34 -0.60
CA LEU A 296 13.14 15.95 0.73
C LEU A 296 13.24 14.90 1.83
N SER A 297 12.60 13.74 1.68
CA SER A 297 12.66 12.66 2.67
C SER A 297 14.08 12.11 2.81
N VAL A 298 14.83 11.93 1.72
CA VAL A 298 16.26 11.54 1.78
C VAL A 298 17.07 12.53 2.61
N PHE A 299 16.98 13.84 2.30
CA PHE A 299 17.67 14.88 3.07
C PHE A 299 17.31 14.87 4.57
N LEU A 300 16.04 14.63 4.90
CA LEU A 300 15.58 14.57 6.30
C LEU A 300 16.02 13.29 7.01
N LEU A 301 16.07 12.16 6.31
CA LEU A 301 16.52 10.87 6.83
C LEU A 301 18.04 10.89 7.09
N ASP A 302 18.83 11.36 6.13
CA ASP A 302 20.28 11.57 6.28
C ASP A 302 20.57 12.49 7.48
N ALA A 303 19.82 13.59 7.64
CA ALA A 303 20.01 14.54 8.74
C ALA A 303 19.72 13.96 10.14
N VAL A 304 18.96 12.86 10.24
CA VAL A 304 18.72 12.14 11.51
C VAL A 304 19.42 10.77 11.58
N GLY A 305 20.26 10.44 10.59
CA GLY A 305 20.95 9.15 10.51
C GLY A 305 20.04 7.94 10.26
N ALA A 306 18.83 8.17 9.74
CA ALA A 306 17.87 7.11 9.46
C ALA A 306 18.08 6.52 8.04
N PRO A 307 17.86 5.21 7.82
CA PRO A 307 18.12 4.60 6.51
C PRO A 307 17.23 5.13 5.38
N ASN A 308 17.84 5.48 4.24
CA ASN A 308 17.21 5.97 3.00
C ASN A 308 16.36 4.93 2.23
N PHE A 309 15.89 3.89 2.90
CA PHE A 309 14.54 3.44 2.61
C PHE A 309 13.55 4.35 3.37
N TYR A 310 12.30 3.97 3.66
CA TYR A 310 11.25 4.87 4.17
C TYR A 310 10.86 6.09 3.30
N ASP A 311 11.76 6.67 2.50
CA ASP A 311 11.64 7.85 1.64
C ASP A 311 10.39 7.85 0.70
N LYS A 312 10.11 6.73 0.04
CA LYS A 312 8.87 6.46 -0.73
C LYS A 312 7.60 6.30 0.13
N LEU A 313 7.73 6.04 1.43
CA LEU A 313 6.60 5.80 2.34
C LEU A 313 6.11 7.10 2.99
N LEU A 314 7.04 8.00 3.35
CA LEU A 314 6.71 9.22 4.11
C LEU A 314 5.72 10.18 3.40
N PRO A 315 5.85 10.47 2.08
CA PRO A 315 4.96 11.44 1.43
C PRO A 315 3.52 10.97 1.23
N VAL A 316 3.27 9.65 1.11
CA VAL A 316 1.97 9.14 0.59
C VAL A 316 0.76 9.58 1.44
N PRO A 317 0.73 9.40 2.77
CA PRO A 317 -0.45 9.77 3.55
C PRO A 317 -0.66 11.28 3.62
N ILE A 318 0.43 12.05 3.65
CA ILE A 318 0.39 13.52 3.61
C ILE A 318 -0.31 13.98 2.33
N LEU A 319 0.04 13.40 1.18
CA LEU A 319 -0.57 13.72 -0.10
C LEU A 319 -2.00 13.19 -0.24
N ASN A 320 -2.34 12.03 0.35
CA ASN A 320 -3.73 11.55 0.43
C ASN A 320 -4.64 12.57 1.15
N LEU A 321 -4.18 13.15 2.27
CA LEU A 321 -4.91 14.24 2.97
C LEU A 321 -5.08 15.49 2.12
N LEU A 322 -4.10 15.80 1.26
CA LEU A 322 -4.13 16.98 0.39
C LEU A 322 -4.93 16.76 -0.89
N ALA A 323 -5.24 15.51 -1.29
CA ALA A 323 -5.78 15.20 -2.62
C ALA A 323 -6.95 16.10 -3.11
N PRO A 324 -8.00 16.42 -2.31
CA PRO A 324 -9.10 17.29 -2.77
C PRO A 324 -8.76 18.78 -2.77
N ARG A 325 -7.67 19.18 -2.10
CA ARG A 325 -7.08 20.52 -2.21
C ARG A 325 -6.22 20.61 -3.48
N LEU A 326 -5.54 19.52 -3.87
CA LEU A 326 -4.76 19.47 -5.11
C LEU A 326 -5.66 19.53 -6.36
N ASP A 327 -6.81 18.85 -6.36
CA ASP A 327 -7.84 19.02 -7.40
C ASP A 327 -8.27 20.51 -7.51
N ARG A 328 -8.64 21.15 -6.39
CA ARG A 328 -9.00 22.58 -6.37
C ARG A 328 -7.86 23.53 -6.77
N ALA A 329 -6.62 23.19 -6.42
CA ALA A 329 -5.45 23.97 -6.82
C ALA A 329 -5.24 23.88 -8.34
N ALA A 330 -5.41 22.69 -8.93
CA ALA A 330 -5.37 22.52 -10.38
C ALA A 330 -6.46 23.33 -11.09
N GLU A 331 -7.69 23.33 -10.57
CA GLU A 331 -8.81 24.14 -11.08
C GLU A 331 -8.47 25.63 -11.06
N TRP A 332 -7.97 26.14 -9.93
CA TRP A 332 -7.57 27.54 -9.77
C TRP A 332 -6.42 27.93 -10.71
N ILE A 333 -5.41 27.06 -10.87
CA ILE A 333 -4.28 27.28 -11.79
C ILE A 333 -4.78 27.36 -13.24
N ALA A 334 -5.69 26.47 -13.68
CA ALA A 334 -6.19 26.50 -15.06
C ALA A 334 -7.22 27.59 -15.36
N MET A 335 -7.90 28.12 -14.34
CA MET A 335 -8.71 29.33 -14.51
C MET A 335 -7.83 30.56 -14.80
N LYS A 336 -6.69 30.67 -14.12
CA LYS A 336 -5.76 31.82 -14.22
C LYS A 336 -4.67 31.69 -15.28
N GLY A 337 -4.32 30.47 -15.67
CA GLY A 337 -3.24 30.17 -16.61
C GLY A 337 -3.70 30.06 -18.07
N PRO A 338 -2.78 29.68 -18.98
CA PRO A 338 -3.09 29.50 -20.40
C PRO A 338 -4.17 28.45 -20.65
N GLU A 339 -4.93 28.60 -21.74
CA GLU A 339 -6.02 27.68 -22.08
C GLU A 339 -5.59 26.21 -22.21
N LEU A 340 -4.33 25.96 -22.57
CA LEU A 340 -3.74 24.62 -22.60
C LEU A 340 -3.91 23.89 -21.25
N LEU A 341 -3.80 24.60 -20.11
CA LEU A 341 -3.96 24.01 -18.77
C LEU A 341 -5.41 23.61 -18.46
N ARG A 342 -6.40 24.22 -19.14
CA ARG A 342 -7.82 23.84 -19.02
C ARG A 342 -8.08 22.45 -19.59
N THR A 343 -7.28 22.01 -20.57
CA THR A 343 -7.40 20.65 -21.13
C THR A 343 -7.12 19.55 -20.10
N PHE A 344 -6.37 19.84 -19.03
CA PHE A 344 -6.02 18.90 -17.94
C PHE A 344 -7.01 18.89 -16.77
N GLN A 345 -8.11 19.65 -16.81
CA GLN A 345 -9.06 19.70 -15.69
C GLN A 345 -10.02 18.51 -15.63
N GLY A 346 -10.39 17.96 -16.79
CA GLY A 346 -11.10 16.68 -16.86
C GLY A 346 -10.16 15.50 -16.64
N GLY A 347 -10.66 14.43 -16.02
CA GLY A 347 -9.96 13.14 -16.03
C GLY A 347 -9.89 12.60 -17.46
N GLY A 348 -8.67 12.35 -17.95
CA GLY A 348 -8.40 12.07 -19.35
C GLY A 348 -9.23 10.90 -19.89
N GLY A 349 -9.87 11.10 -21.05
CA GLY A 349 -10.53 10.03 -21.79
C GLY A 349 -9.53 8.95 -22.27
N ALA A 350 -10.03 7.77 -22.65
CA ALA A 350 -9.19 6.61 -22.96
C ALA A 350 -8.04 6.92 -23.94
N ARG A 351 -8.29 7.70 -25.00
CA ARG A 351 -7.27 8.13 -25.98
C ARG A 351 -6.10 8.91 -25.33
N ARG A 352 -6.38 9.78 -24.34
CA ARG A 352 -5.32 10.50 -23.61
C ARG A 352 -4.51 9.53 -22.77
N ARG A 353 -5.16 8.60 -22.06
CA ARG A 353 -4.44 7.62 -21.21
C ARG A 353 -3.52 6.75 -22.04
N VAL A 354 -3.96 6.28 -23.20
CA VAL A 354 -3.11 5.55 -24.16
C VAL A 354 -1.95 6.42 -24.64
N ALA A 355 -2.19 7.70 -24.98
CA ALA A 355 -1.09 8.61 -25.38
C ALA A 355 -0.09 8.87 -24.24
N THR A 356 -0.56 9.07 -23.01
CA THR A 356 0.31 9.22 -21.83
C THR A 356 1.13 7.96 -21.57
N VAL A 357 0.52 6.77 -21.63
CA VAL A 357 1.18 5.47 -21.38
C VAL A 357 1.99 4.97 -22.58
N GLY A 358 1.85 5.59 -23.75
CA GLY A 358 2.74 5.36 -24.90
C GLY A 358 3.93 6.31 -24.95
N LEU A 359 3.91 7.39 -24.17
CA LEU A 359 5.00 8.35 -23.99
C LEU A 359 5.81 8.06 -22.72
N TRP A 360 5.13 7.59 -21.67
CA TRP A 360 5.68 7.05 -20.44
C TRP A 360 6.22 5.63 -20.66
#